data_AF-A0A8T4DHQ7-F1
#
_entry.id   AF-A0A8T4DHQ7-F1
#
_cell.length_a   1.000
_cell.length_b   1.000
_cell.length_c   1.000
_cell.angle_alpha   90.00
_cell.angle_beta   90.00
_cell.angle_gamma   90.00
#
_symmetry.space_group_name_H-M   'P 1'
#
loop_
_entity.id
_entity.type
_entity.pdbx_description
1 polymer ?
#
loop_
_entity_poly.entity_id
_entity_poly.type
_entity_poly.pdbx_seq_one_letter_code
_entity_poly.pdbx_strand_id
1 'polypeptide(L)'
;EYGFVISPTSNDLLFHDYYCQLKDAGIPIFVTSDSLLHSFHILYDYSLRMAEMESFQYGIMDITLALIERTDGIYDSSSGKVKESAKLNVAFLAIAMKLLDPSYEVPGYVSDIVDEEIELIGSADGISFSPLFGYREDYSQYAPRGHYTRNDELKRYFKAMMWYGRMTFRLKEREQTRAAILLVLSTQGLKAGDRTVMDVWDDIYLTTSFFVGDADDLLIYDYAGVIKDVYGDTVDIGDLNDEALLDEFIEQAKDLPDPRINSSVISDQEDPVDDTKGLRFMGQRFIIDSYMFFELVYDNVLWYYGDGEPFTLVNSIAGPIRGFPRGLDVFSVLGFENAEAILEDEGDTDYEGYDEQIEMLKDEIGQFGIEEWTKNLYTTWTYTLESLSESASEGWPAFMTSELWELKELYTALGSWTELRHDTILYAKQSYTLEATAMPPQDFTKGYVEPQPLLYSRLLSLTRMAKDGLSDRDLLSAEMLSKYENLDSLLQSAIEISEKEIAGEALTESEYRIINDIGAYIEGITTFSLESSEKYESEADSSVALVADVHTDVNSMMVLEEAVGYPYSIFVVVQVEGRVYIAQGPVFSYFEFKHPLDDRLTDEKWQELLEDGEEPELPQWALGFIIE
;
A
#
# COMPACT_ATOMS: atom_id res chain seq x y z
N GLU A 1 -1.22 36.08 -4.80
CA GLU A 1 -0.74 36.98 -3.73
C GLU A 1 0.49 36.39 -3.06
N TYR A 2 0.38 35.13 -2.64
CA TYR A 2 1.30 34.30 -1.85
C TYR A 2 2.56 33.79 -2.57
N GLY A 3 2.93 34.37 -3.72
CA GLY A 3 4.13 33.96 -4.46
C GLY A 3 4.01 32.68 -5.31
N PHE A 4 2.92 31.92 -5.22
CA PHE A 4 2.65 30.76 -6.08
C PHE A 4 1.19 30.67 -6.55
N VAL A 5 0.89 29.71 -7.42
CA VAL A 5 -0.44 29.25 -7.84
C VAL A 5 -0.33 27.85 -8.48
N ILE A 6 -1.35 26.99 -8.29
CA ILE A 6 -1.51 25.73 -9.05
C ILE A 6 -2.64 25.91 -10.08
N SER A 7 -2.49 25.32 -11.27
CA SER A 7 -3.54 25.30 -12.29
C SER A 7 -3.67 23.89 -12.89
N PRO A 8 -4.90 23.35 -13.04
CA PRO A 8 -5.12 22.02 -13.62
C PRO A 8 -4.56 21.87 -15.04
N THR A 9 -4.28 20.63 -15.46
CA THR A 9 -4.01 20.33 -16.88
C THR A 9 -4.87 19.18 -17.38
N SER A 10 -5.19 19.23 -18.68
CA SER A 10 -5.97 18.20 -19.39
C SER A 10 -5.08 17.31 -20.26
N ASN A 11 -3.82 17.12 -19.87
CA ASN A 11 -2.82 16.40 -20.65
C ASN A 11 -2.24 15.29 -19.79
N ASP A 12 -2.47 14.05 -20.17
CA ASP A 12 -1.70 12.94 -19.62
C ASP A 12 -0.23 13.07 -20.04
N LEU A 13 0.65 13.23 -19.06
CA LEU A 13 2.08 13.47 -19.22
C LEU A 13 2.84 12.93 -18.02
N LEU A 14 3.80 12.06 -18.24
CA LEU A 14 4.76 11.67 -17.20
C LEU A 14 5.58 12.88 -16.75
N PHE A 15 5.95 12.95 -15.47
CA PHE A 15 6.69 14.07 -14.91
C PHE A 15 8.00 14.38 -15.67
N HIS A 16 8.70 13.38 -16.19
CA HIS A 16 9.89 13.60 -17.01
C HIS A 16 9.59 14.30 -18.35
N ASP A 17 8.51 13.92 -19.04
CA ASP A 17 8.07 14.56 -20.27
C ASP A 17 7.61 16.00 -20.05
N TYR A 18 6.94 16.26 -18.93
CA TYR A 18 6.56 17.60 -18.51
C TYR A 18 7.81 18.50 -18.37
N TYR A 19 8.84 18.05 -17.63
CA TYR A 19 10.09 18.79 -17.50
C TYR A 19 10.84 18.98 -18.82
N CYS A 20 10.85 17.97 -19.70
CA CYS A 20 11.43 18.07 -21.03
C CYS A 20 10.71 19.11 -21.90
N GLN A 21 9.39 19.25 -21.79
CA GLN A 21 8.63 20.30 -22.47
C GLN A 21 8.97 21.71 -21.94
N LEU A 22 9.09 21.88 -20.61
CA LEU A 22 9.53 23.16 -20.03
C LEU A 22 10.91 23.59 -20.52
N LYS A 23 11.85 22.63 -20.55
CA LYS A 23 13.22 22.79 -21.02
C LYS A 23 13.27 23.24 -22.49
N ASP A 24 12.59 22.52 -23.38
CA ASP A 24 12.56 22.84 -24.82
C ASP A 24 11.83 24.17 -25.11
N ALA A 25 10.86 24.54 -24.28
CA ALA A 25 10.21 25.85 -24.32
C ALA A 25 11.08 26.99 -23.77
N GLY A 26 12.18 26.70 -23.07
CA GLY A 26 13.04 27.69 -22.41
C GLY A 26 12.35 28.36 -21.21
N ILE A 27 11.50 27.62 -20.50
CA ILE A 27 10.84 28.05 -19.26
C ILE A 27 11.79 27.78 -18.06
N PRO A 28 11.82 28.63 -17.02
CA PRO A 28 12.55 28.30 -15.79
C PRO A 28 11.87 27.12 -15.07
N ILE A 29 12.63 26.06 -14.78
CA ILE A 29 12.10 24.85 -14.13
C ILE A 29 12.05 25.05 -12.61
N PHE A 30 10.97 24.61 -11.97
CA PHE A 30 10.84 24.42 -10.54
C PHE A 30 10.80 22.90 -10.29
N VAL A 31 11.82 22.33 -9.66
CA VAL A 31 11.87 20.89 -9.37
C VAL A 31 11.04 20.62 -8.11
N THR A 32 9.92 19.92 -8.26
CA THR A 32 8.96 19.64 -7.19
C THR A 32 9.33 18.38 -6.40
N SER A 33 8.98 18.38 -5.12
CA SER A 33 9.11 17.24 -4.22
C SER A 33 8.25 16.06 -4.69
N ASP A 34 7.04 16.36 -5.16
CA ASP A 34 6.12 15.46 -5.86
C ASP A 34 6.87 14.60 -6.90
N SER A 35 7.69 15.23 -7.75
CA SER A 35 8.40 14.52 -8.81
C SER A 35 9.58 13.64 -8.34
N LEU A 36 10.10 13.89 -7.15
CA LEU A 36 11.13 13.06 -6.52
C LEU A 36 10.52 11.92 -5.69
N LEU A 37 9.34 12.13 -5.11
CA LEU A 37 8.53 11.10 -4.45
C LEU A 37 8.01 10.07 -5.47
N HIS A 38 7.40 10.53 -6.56
CA HIS A 38 6.98 9.70 -7.69
C HIS A 38 8.17 8.92 -8.30
N SER A 39 9.37 9.53 -8.35
CA SER A 39 10.59 8.85 -8.78
C SER A 39 11.02 7.70 -7.84
N PHE A 40 10.63 7.72 -6.57
CA PHE A 40 10.84 6.60 -5.65
C PHE A 40 9.72 5.56 -5.74
N HIS A 41 8.45 5.99 -5.79
CA HIS A 41 7.26 5.18 -6.05
C HIS A 41 7.49 4.18 -7.21
N ILE A 42 7.85 4.69 -8.39
CA ILE A 42 8.15 3.85 -9.55
C ILE A 42 9.26 2.82 -9.26
N LEU A 43 10.27 3.09 -8.42
CA LEU A 43 11.31 2.09 -8.08
C LEU A 43 10.90 1.12 -6.97
N TYR A 44 10.12 1.57 -5.99
CA TYR A 44 9.54 0.72 -4.94
C TYR A 44 8.66 -0.34 -5.60
N ASP A 45 7.72 0.09 -6.44
CA ASP A 45 6.82 -0.81 -7.15
C ASP A 45 7.57 -1.72 -8.11
N TYR A 46 8.55 -1.19 -8.88
CA TYR A 46 9.35 -2.02 -9.78
C TYR A 46 10.21 -3.08 -9.07
N SER A 47 10.49 -2.90 -7.78
CA SER A 47 11.21 -3.89 -6.99
C SER A 47 10.31 -5.03 -6.54
N LEU A 48 9.10 -4.71 -6.05
CA LEU A 48 8.10 -5.73 -5.69
C LEU A 48 7.68 -6.50 -6.97
N ARG A 49 7.48 -5.78 -8.09
CA ARG A 49 7.28 -6.29 -9.48
C ARG A 49 8.10 -7.51 -9.80
N MET A 50 9.41 -7.40 -9.62
CA MET A 50 10.35 -8.46 -9.97
C MET A 50 10.32 -9.58 -8.93
N ALA A 51 10.24 -9.25 -7.63
CA ALA A 51 10.20 -10.24 -6.57
C ALA A 51 9.00 -11.21 -6.69
N GLU A 52 7.82 -10.69 -7.01
CA GLU A 52 6.60 -11.51 -7.11
C GLU A 52 6.59 -12.36 -8.39
N MET A 53 6.88 -11.75 -9.54
CA MET A 53 6.86 -12.43 -10.85
C MET A 53 8.05 -13.36 -11.10
N GLU A 54 9.21 -13.17 -10.45
CA GLU A 54 10.38 -14.03 -10.63
C GLU A 54 10.58 -15.05 -9.50
N SER A 55 10.06 -14.79 -8.30
CA SER A 55 10.29 -15.65 -7.12
C SER A 55 9.00 -16.10 -6.45
N PHE A 56 8.19 -15.18 -5.89
CA PHE A 56 7.15 -15.56 -4.93
C PHE A 56 6.04 -16.43 -5.53
N GLN A 57 5.62 -16.16 -6.76
CA GLN A 57 4.55 -16.95 -7.39
C GLN A 57 4.98 -18.43 -7.61
N TYR A 58 6.21 -18.67 -8.03
CA TYR A 58 6.71 -20.04 -8.20
C TYR A 58 6.95 -20.70 -6.83
N GLY A 59 7.45 -19.95 -5.85
CA GLY A 59 7.62 -20.41 -4.48
C GLY A 59 6.31 -20.81 -3.80
N ILE A 60 5.27 -19.96 -3.86
CA ILE A 60 3.97 -20.26 -3.25
C ILE A 60 3.34 -21.48 -3.91
N MET A 61 3.41 -21.60 -5.24
CA MET A 61 2.88 -22.75 -5.98
C MET A 61 3.57 -24.06 -5.60
N ASP A 62 4.91 -24.07 -5.51
CA ASP A 62 5.69 -25.25 -5.12
C ASP A 62 5.38 -25.70 -3.67
N ILE A 63 5.24 -24.77 -2.71
CA ILE A 63 4.87 -25.15 -1.34
C ILE A 63 3.40 -25.55 -1.22
N THR A 64 2.49 -24.92 -1.96
CA THR A 64 1.07 -25.30 -1.99
C THR A 64 0.92 -26.74 -2.46
N LEU A 65 1.56 -27.11 -3.59
CA LEU A 65 1.48 -28.47 -4.12
C LEU A 65 2.06 -29.51 -3.15
N ALA A 66 3.23 -29.23 -2.57
CA ALA A 66 3.85 -30.11 -1.57
C ALA A 66 2.97 -30.29 -0.32
N LEU A 67 2.29 -29.23 0.14
CA LEU A 67 1.38 -29.28 1.28
C LEU A 67 0.07 -30.04 0.94
N ILE A 68 -0.41 -29.99 -0.30
CA ILE A 68 -1.54 -30.84 -0.74
C ILE A 68 -1.14 -32.31 -0.71
N GLU A 69 -0.03 -32.71 -1.33
CA GLU A 69 0.45 -34.11 -1.29
C GLU A 69 0.61 -34.62 0.15
N ARG A 70 1.13 -33.75 1.03
CA ARG A 70 1.30 -34.04 2.46
C ARG A 70 -0.04 -34.24 3.18
N THR A 71 -1.00 -33.35 2.96
CA THR A 71 -2.29 -33.36 3.68
C THR A 71 -3.28 -34.38 3.12
N ASP A 72 -3.26 -34.67 1.81
CA ASP A 72 -3.99 -35.77 1.18
C ASP A 72 -3.51 -37.13 1.70
N GLY A 73 -2.19 -37.33 1.79
CA GLY A 73 -1.60 -38.53 2.41
C GLY A 73 -1.97 -38.71 3.89
N ILE A 74 -2.22 -37.61 4.62
CA ILE A 74 -2.74 -37.66 5.99
C ILE A 74 -4.24 -37.95 6.00
N TYR A 75 -5.03 -37.34 5.11
CA TYR A 75 -6.45 -37.67 4.94
C TYR A 75 -6.62 -39.17 4.70
N ASP A 76 -5.88 -39.76 3.77
CA ASP A 76 -6.04 -41.16 3.38
C ASP A 76 -5.57 -42.17 4.45
N SER A 77 -4.60 -41.79 5.31
CA SER A 77 -4.06 -42.63 6.38
C SER A 77 -4.73 -42.45 7.75
N SER A 78 -5.49 -41.37 7.96
CA SER A 78 -6.15 -41.03 9.23
C SER A 78 -7.63 -41.43 9.31
N SER A 79 -8.23 -41.20 10.47
CA SER A 79 -9.67 -41.40 10.70
C SER A 79 -10.16 -40.49 11.83
N GLY A 80 -11.48 -40.32 11.98
CA GLY A 80 -12.04 -39.42 12.98
C GLY A 80 -11.79 -37.95 12.63
N LYS A 81 -11.64 -37.11 13.65
CA LYS A 81 -11.59 -35.64 13.49
C LYS A 81 -10.36 -35.17 12.72
N VAL A 82 -9.26 -35.91 12.82
CA VAL A 82 -8.04 -35.67 12.03
C VAL A 82 -8.28 -35.84 10.53
N LYS A 83 -9.17 -36.75 10.12
CA LYS A 83 -9.49 -36.93 8.69
C LYS A 83 -10.29 -35.74 8.16
N GLU A 84 -11.26 -35.22 8.91
CA GLU A 84 -12.02 -34.05 8.48
C GLU A 84 -11.16 -32.77 8.50
N SER A 85 -10.33 -32.56 9.54
CA SER A 85 -9.34 -31.47 9.55
C SER A 85 -8.28 -31.59 8.42
N ALA A 86 -7.88 -32.80 8.03
CA ALA A 86 -7.03 -33.00 6.85
C ALA A 86 -7.77 -32.67 5.55
N LYS A 87 -9.05 -33.04 5.43
CA LYS A 87 -9.91 -32.70 4.29
C LYS A 87 -10.07 -31.17 4.14
N LEU A 88 -10.25 -30.46 5.26
CA LEU A 88 -10.32 -28.99 5.28
C LEU A 88 -9.02 -28.39 4.74
N ASN A 89 -7.86 -28.84 5.22
CA ASN A 89 -6.56 -28.40 4.69
C ASN A 89 -6.39 -28.69 3.19
N VAL A 90 -6.79 -29.88 2.72
CA VAL A 90 -6.72 -30.22 1.28
C VAL A 90 -7.62 -29.30 0.46
N ALA A 91 -8.83 -28.98 0.91
CA ALA A 91 -9.72 -28.02 0.23
C ALA A 91 -9.11 -26.60 0.20
N PHE A 92 -8.67 -26.10 1.36
CA PHE A 92 -8.06 -24.78 1.53
C PHE A 92 -6.85 -24.57 0.61
N LEU A 93 -5.97 -25.58 0.52
CA LEU A 93 -4.80 -25.54 -0.35
C LEU A 93 -5.17 -25.76 -1.83
N ALA A 94 -6.16 -26.62 -2.12
CA ALA A 94 -6.61 -26.87 -3.50
C ALA A 94 -7.28 -25.64 -4.13
N ILE A 95 -7.97 -24.79 -3.35
CA ILE A 95 -8.51 -23.51 -3.81
C ILE A 95 -7.36 -22.60 -4.27
N ALA A 96 -6.35 -22.37 -3.42
CA ALA A 96 -5.18 -21.59 -3.80
C ALA A 96 -4.43 -22.18 -5.01
N MET A 97 -4.23 -23.50 -5.07
CA MET A 97 -3.59 -24.17 -6.20
C MET A 97 -4.40 -24.00 -7.50
N LYS A 98 -5.73 -24.04 -7.41
CA LYS A 98 -6.64 -23.87 -8.55
C LYS A 98 -6.71 -22.42 -9.05
N LEU A 99 -6.47 -21.45 -8.15
CA LEU A 99 -6.27 -20.04 -8.50
C LEU A 99 -4.93 -19.84 -9.20
N LEU A 100 -3.82 -20.39 -8.68
CA LEU A 100 -2.47 -20.29 -9.27
C LEU A 100 -2.37 -21.01 -10.62
N ASP A 101 -2.86 -22.24 -10.71
CA ASP A 101 -2.93 -23.06 -11.92
C ASP A 101 -4.37 -23.54 -12.21
N PRO A 102 -5.08 -22.90 -13.16
CA PRO A 102 -6.43 -23.31 -13.55
C PRO A 102 -6.50 -24.73 -14.16
N SER A 103 -5.37 -25.31 -14.57
CA SER A 103 -5.29 -26.68 -15.09
C SER A 103 -5.20 -27.75 -14.00
N TYR A 104 -4.98 -27.36 -12.73
CA TYR A 104 -4.87 -28.27 -11.59
C TYR A 104 -6.11 -29.18 -11.43
N GLU A 105 -5.89 -30.49 -11.27
CA GLU A 105 -6.94 -31.50 -11.05
C GLU A 105 -7.21 -31.65 -9.54
N VAL A 106 -8.31 -31.04 -9.07
CA VAL A 106 -8.73 -31.05 -7.65
C VAL A 106 -9.14 -32.47 -7.21
N PRO A 107 -8.73 -32.95 -6.01
CA PRO A 107 -9.16 -34.25 -5.50
C PRO A 107 -10.69 -34.36 -5.36
N GLY A 108 -11.29 -35.34 -6.04
CA GLY A 108 -12.76 -35.50 -6.16
C GLY A 108 -13.53 -35.87 -4.88
N TYR A 109 -12.95 -35.66 -3.70
CA TYR A 109 -13.65 -35.66 -2.41
C TYR A 109 -13.74 -34.26 -1.77
N VAL A 110 -13.13 -33.26 -2.41
CA VAL A 110 -13.27 -31.82 -2.14
C VAL A 110 -13.65 -31.02 -3.40
N SER A 111 -13.81 -31.63 -4.59
CA SER A 111 -14.18 -30.93 -5.84
C SER A 111 -15.31 -29.94 -5.65
N ASP A 112 -16.43 -30.40 -5.09
CA ASP A 112 -17.68 -29.65 -5.06
C ASP A 112 -17.55 -28.38 -4.19
N ILE A 113 -16.83 -28.44 -3.07
CA ILE A 113 -16.62 -27.30 -2.16
C ILE A 113 -15.53 -26.34 -2.67
N VAL A 114 -14.57 -26.85 -3.44
CA VAL A 114 -13.54 -26.03 -4.11
C VAL A 114 -14.16 -25.29 -5.29
N ASP A 115 -14.98 -25.95 -6.11
CA ASP A 115 -15.66 -25.32 -7.25
C ASP A 115 -16.65 -24.23 -6.77
N GLU A 116 -17.41 -24.46 -5.68
CA GLU A 116 -18.30 -23.44 -5.08
C GLU A 116 -17.52 -22.20 -4.56
N GLU A 117 -16.37 -22.38 -3.90
CA GLU A 117 -15.55 -21.25 -3.42
C GLU A 117 -14.87 -20.51 -4.60
N ILE A 118 -14.42 -21.24 -5.63
CA ILE A 118 -13.83 -20.67 -6.85
C ILE A 118 -14.88 -19.87 -7.66
N GLU A 119 -16.17 -20.23 -7.62
CA GLU A 119 -17.23 -19.42 -8.25
C GLU A 119 -17.38 -18.06 -7.54
N LEU A 120 -17.38 -18.03 -6.19
CA LEU A 120 -17.46 -16.79 -5.40
C LEU A 120 -16.22 -15.90 -5.57
N ILE A 121 -15.02 -16.48 -5.48
CA ILE A 121 -13.74 -15.79 -5.74
C ILE A 121 -13.64 -15.36 -7.21
N GLY A 122 -14.32 -16.06 -8.11
CA GLY A 122 -14.38 -15.77 -9.54
C GLY A 122 -15.27 -14.57 -9.86
N SER A 123 -16.45 -14.46 -9.23
CA SER A 123 -17.42 -13.39 -9.50
C SER A 123 -17.14 -12.11 -8.72
N ALA A 124 -16.60 -12.21 -7.50
CA ALA A 124 -16.28 -11.08 -6.62
C ALA A 124 -17.51 -10.22 -6.22
N ASP A 125 -18.72 -10.79 -6.22
CA ASP A 125 -20.02 -10.12 -5.92
C ASP A 125 -20.19 -9.71 -4.42
N GLY A 126 -19.20 -9.06 -3.82
CA GLY A 126 -19.26 -8.57 -2.44
C GLY A 126 -19.41 -9.67 -1.39
N ILE A 127 -20.24 -9.44 -0.37
CA ILE A 127 -20.23 -10.24 0.86
C ILE A 127 -21.14 -11.47 0.78
N SER A 128 -20.55 -12.66 0.91
CA SER A 128 -21.25 -13.96 0.98
C SER A 128 -20.74 -14.82 2.14
N PHE A 129 -21.30 -16.02 2.32
CA PHE A 129 -20.77 -17.03 3.25
C PHE A 129 -19.80 -17.97 2.52
N SER A 130 -18.62 -18.21 3.09
CA SER A 130 -17.67 -19.20 2.58
C SER A 130 -18.24 -20.61 2.72
N PRO A 131 -18.37 -21.40 1.64
CA PRO A 131 -18.79 -22.80 1.73
C PRO A 131 -17.78 -23.64 2.52
N LEU A 132 -16.47 -23.34 2.47
CA LEU A 132 -15.46 -24.07 3.23
C LEU A 132 -15.42 -23.69 4.72
N PHE A 133 -15.46 -22.40 5.07
CA PHE A 133 -15.24 -21.94 6.45
C PHE A 133 -16.54 -21.58 7.21
N GLY A 134 -17.66 -21.39 6.53
CA GLY A 134 -18.98 -21.16 7.14
C GLY A 134 -19.21 -19.77 7.77
N TYR A 135 -18.27 -18.84 7.65
CA TYR A 135 -18.40 -17.44 8.07
C TYR A 135 -18.59 -16.49 6.87
N ARG A 136 -18.90 -15.21 7.13
CA ARG A 136 -19.03 -14.18 6.08
C ARG A 136 -17.66 -13.66 5.60
N GLU A 137 -17.48 -13.60 4.30
CA GLU A 137 -16.27 -13.09 3.63
C GLU A 137 -16.67 -12.04 2.57
N ASP A 138 -15.81 -11.04 2.35
CA ASP A 138 -15.98 -10.02 1.31
C ASP A 138 -15.25 -10.46 0.03
N TYR A 139 -15.98 -11.06 -0.91
CA TYR A 139 -15.42 -11.53 -2.17
C TYR A 139 -15.02 -10.39 -3.11
N SER A 140 -15.46 -9.14 -2.88
CA SER A 140 -14.98 -7.99 -3.66
C SER A 140 -13.46 -7.77 -3.50
N GLN A 141 -12.88 -8.17 -2.36
CA GLN A 141 -11.43 -8.15 -2.11
C GLN A 141 -10.63 -9.09 -3.04
N TYR A 142 -11.30 -9.97 -3.79
CA TYR A 142 -10.68 -10.89 -4.74
C TYR A 142 -10.76 -10.36 -6.19
N ALA A 143 -11.30 -9.16 -6.44
CA ALA A 143 -11.13 -8.44 -7.69
C ALA A 143 -9.68 -7.90 -7.80
N PRO A 144 -8.86 -8.32 -8.78
CA PRO A 144 -7.53 -7.76 -8.97
C PRO A 144 -7.66 -6.27 -9.31
N ARG A 145 -7.07 -5.41 -8.46
CA ARG A 145 -7.22 -3.95 -8.46
C ARG A 145 -5.87 -3.24 -8.49
N GLY A 146 -5.89 -1.91 -8.39
CA GLY A 146 -4.84 -1.07 -8.95
C GLY A 146 -4.66 -1.51 -10.40
N HIS A 147 -3.46 -1.93 -10.72
CA HIS A 147 -3.07 -2.63 -11.93
C HIS A 147 -2.35 -3.98 -11.67
N TYR A 148 -2.66 -4.68 -10.55
CA TYR A 148 -2.54 -6.17 -10.48
C TYR A 148 -3.40 -6.86 -11.55
N THR A 149 -4.21 -6.07 -12.25
CA THR A 149 -4.85 -6.34 -13.53
C THR A 149 -3.91 -6.81 -14.66
N ARG A 150 -2.59 -6.54 -14.60
CA ARG A 150 -1.67 -6.62 -15.76
C ARG A 150 -1.91 -7.72 -16.78
N ASN A 151 -1.91 -8.93 -16.25
CA ASN A 151 -1.74 -10.16 -16.96
C ASN A 151 -2.34 -11.26 -16.10
N ASP A 152 -2.70 -12.37 -16.73
CA ASP A 152 -3.42 -13.44 -16.02
C ASP A 152 -2.56 -14.12 -14.95
N GLU A 153 -1.23 -13.96 -14.99
CA GLU A 153 -0.29 -14.55 -14.03
C GLU A 153 -0.40 -13.83 -12.67
N LEU A 154 -0.23 -12.51 -12.66
CA LEU A 154 -0.46 -11.67 -11.48
C LEU A 154 -1.90 -11.71 -10.97
N LYS A 155 -2.91 -11.71 -11.85
CA LYS A 155 -4.33 -11.88 -11.47
C LYS A 155 -4.60 -13.18 -10.70
N ARG A 156 -3.84 -14.24 -10.99
CA ARG A 156 -3.94 -15.55 -10.30
C ARG A 156 -3.19 -15.56 -8.97
N TYR A 157 -1.98 -14.99 -8.95
CA TYR A 157 -1.23 -14.78 -7.72
C TYR A 157 -1.99 -13.90 -6.72
N PHE A 158 -2.64 -12.81 -7.17
CA PHE A 158 -3.51 -11.96 -6.35
C PHE A 158 -4.56 -12.76 -5.59
N LYS A 159 -5.43 -13.49 -6.31
CA LYS A 159 -6.53 -14.23 -5.70
C LYS A 159 -6.02 -15.32 -4.74
N ALA A 160 -4.89 -15.94 -5.03
CA ALA A 160 -4.27 -16.94 -4.15
C ALA A 160 -3.65 -16.34 -2.87
N MET A 161 -2.99 -15.19 -2.97
CA MET A 161 -2.42 -14.50 -1.81
C MET A 161 -3.51 -13.82 -0.96
N MET A 162 -4.54 -13.24 -1.57
CA MET A 162 -5.72 -12.74 -0.86
C MET A 162 -6.45 -13.87 -0.13
N TRP A 163 -6.60 -15.05 -0.76
CA TRP A 163 -7.12 -16.24 -0.08
C TRP A 163 -6.28 -16.63 1.14
N TYR A 164 -4.95 -16.71 1.01
CA TYR A 164 -4.05 -17.06 2.12
C TYR A 164 -3.91 -15.97 3.20
N GLY A 165 -4.18 -14.71 2.85
CA GLY A 165 -4.10 -13.57 3.74
C GLY A 165 -5.41 -13.21 4.43
N ARG A 166 -6.57 -13.56 3.87
CA ARG A 166 -7.90 -13.28 4.46
C ARG A 166 -8.48 -14.47 5.20
N MET A 167 -8.33 -15.68 4.66
CA MET A 167 -8.99 -16.84 5.25
C MET A 167 -8.29 -17.30 6.52
N THR A 168 -9.07 -17.33 7.61
CA THR A 168 -8.58 -17.52 8.98
C THR A 168 -9.14 -18.80 9.56
N PHE A 169 -8.26 -19.65 10.09
CA PHE A 169 -8.63 -20.81 10.88
C PHE A 169 -8.95 -20.34 12.31
N ARG A 170 -10.18 -19.81 12.50
CA ARG A 170 -10.60 -19.11 13.72
C ARG A 170 -10.47 -20.01 14.95
N LEU A 171 -9.80 -19.50 15.99
CA LEU A 171 -9.41 -20.25 17.20
C LEU A 171 -10.61 -20.78 17.99
N LYS A 172 -11.75 -20.07 17.93
CA LYS A 172 -13.03 -20.49 18.51
C LYS A 172 -13.57 -21.79 17.90
N GLU A 173 -13.25 -22.07 16.63
CA GLU A 173 -13.77 -23.23 15.90
C GLU A 173 -12.86 -24.45 16.03
N ARG A 174 -13.35 -25.47 16.75
CA ARG A 174 -12.57 -26.67 17.10
C ARG A 174 -12.12 -27.50 15.91
N GLU A 175 -12.79 -27.40 14.76
CA GLU A 175 -12.38 -28.10 13.55
C GLU A 175 -11.30 -27.34 12.79
N GLN A 176 -11.46 -26.02 12.69
CA GLN A 176 -10.50 -25.10 12.08
C GLN A 176 -9.19 -25.07 12.89
N THR A 177 -9.24 -24.97 14.22
CA THR A 177 -8.03 -24.97 15.06
C THR A 177 -7.22 -26.27 14.93
N ARG A 178 -7.88 -27.43 14.84
CA ARG A 178 -7.20 -28.71 14.60
C ARG A 178 -6.63 -28.80 13.18
N ALA A 179 -7.30 -28.20 12.20
CA ALA A 179 -6.80 -28.09 10.83
C ALA A 179 -5.57 -27.17 10.74
N ALA A 180 -5.57 -26.02 11.43
CA ALA A 180 -4.42 -25.13 11.59
C ALA A 180 -3.22 -25.83 12.24
N ILE A 181 -3.41 -26.52 13.36
CA ILE A 181 -2.37 -27.34 14.00
C ILE A 181 -1.80 -28.36 13.00
N LEU A 182 -2.67 -29.04 12.26
CA LEU A 182 -2.27 -30.04 11.27
C LEU A 182 -1.56 -29.43 10.05
N LEU A 183 -1.89 -28.20 9.64
CA LEU A 183 -1.22 -27.46 8.57
C LEU A 183 0.20 -27.08 8.99
N VAL A 184 0.37 -26.54 10.20
CA VAL A 184 1.70 -26.21 10.77
C VAL A 184 2.55 -27.47 10.97
N LEU A 185 1.98 -28.59 11.41
CA LEU A 185 2.67 -29.89 11.46
C LEU A 185 2.97 -30.48 10.07
N SER A 186 2.33 -29.97 9.02
CA SER A 186 2.56 -30.40 7.63
C SER A 186 3.72 -29.66 6.96
N THR A 187 4.06 -28.43 7.37
CA THR A 187 5.25 -27.71 6.86
C THR A 187 6.57 -28.28 7.41
N GLN A 188 6.55 -28.82 8.65
CA GLN A 188 7.75 -29.21 9.39
C GLN A 188 8.60 -30.25 8.65
N GLY A 189 9.75 -29.81 8.14
CA GLY A 189 10.72 -30.64 7.42
C GLY A 189 10.26 -31.10 6.03
N LEU A 190 9.13 -30.60 5.54
CA LEU A 190 8.64 -30.88 4.18
C LEU A 190 9.52 -30.17 3.15
N LYS A 191 9.73 -30.80 1.99
CA LYS A 191 10.53 -30.28 0.88
C LYS A 191 9.65 -29.83 -0.28
N ALA A 192 10.00 -28.67 -0.84
CA ALA A 192 9.46 -28.09 -2.06
C ALA A 192 10.66 -27.86 -2.99
N GLY A 193 10.80 -28.71 -4.01
CA GLY A 193 12.05 -28.83 -4.77
C GLY A 193 13.25 -29.17 -3.86
N ASP A 194 14.35 -28.43 -4.02
CA ASP A 194 15.55 -28.56 -3.17
C ASP A 194 15.41 -27.83 -1.81
N ARG A 195 14.47 -26.90 -1.64
CA ARG A 195 14.24 -26.07 -0.43
C ARG A 195 13.21 -26.71 0.51
N THR A 196 13.22 -26.39 1.81
CA THR A 196 12.08 -26.74 2.68
C THR A 196 10.90 -25.79 2.44
N VAL A 197 9.70 -26.24 2.80
CA VAL A 197 8.50 -25.38 2.74
C VAL A 197 8.67 -24.13 3.59
N MET A 198 9.30 -24.25 4.76
CA MET A 198 9.62 -23.07 5.58
C MET A 198 10.69 -22.20 4.93
N ASP A 199 11.72 -22.77 4.28
CA ASP A 199 12.74 -21.95 3.60
C ASP A 199 12.09 -21.04 2.55
N VAL A 200 11.03 -21.48 1.87
CA VAL A 200 10.34 -20.72 0.81
C VAL A 200 9.26 -19.80 1.39
N TRP A 201 8.55 -20.24 2.42
CA TRP A 201 7.59 -19.41 3.15
C TRP A 201 8.29 -18.20 3.80
N ASP A 202 9.46 -18.41 4.41
CA ASP A 202 10.28 -17.37 5.04
C ASP A 202 10.72 -16.31 4.02
N ASP A 203 11.18 -16.68 2.82
CA ASP A 203 11.59 -15.72 1.78
C ASP A 203 10.44 -14.78 1.38
N ILE A 204 9.24 -15.34 1.16
CA ILE A 204 8.04 -14.58 0.76
C ILE A 204 7.59 -13.70 1.93
N TYR A 205 7.51 -14.25 3.14
CA TYR A 205 7.05 -13.53 4.32
C TYR A 205 8.04 -12.42 4.73
N LEU A 206 9.32 -12.72 4.93
CA LEU A 206 10.35 -11.77 5.39
C LEU A 206 10.75 -10.73 4.33
N THR A 207 10.36 -10.92 3.07
CA THR A 207 10.46 -9.87 2.05
C THR A 207 9.22 -8.99 2.04
N THR A 208 8.01 -9.56 2.00
CA THR A 208 6.78 -8.76 2.06
C THR A 208 6.63 -7.99 3.39
N SER A 209 7.18 -8.51 4.50
CA SER A 209 7.30 -7.78 5.78
C SER A 209 8.31 -6.62 5.71
N PHE A 210 9.42 -6.78 4.99
CA PHE A 210 10.39 -5.69 4.78
C PHE A 210 9.85 -4.56 3.91
N PHE A 211 9.00 -4.86 2.92
CA PHE A 211 8.26 -3.86 2.17
C PHE A 211 7.21 -3.17 3.06
N VAL A 212 6.26 -3.93 3.62
CA VAL A 212 4.98 -3.37 4.12
C VAL A 212 4.84 -3.34 5.65
N GLY A 213 5.52 -4.22 6.38
CA GLY A 213 5.35 -4.45 7.82
C GLY A 213 4.97 -5.90 8.15
N ASP A 214 5.05 -6.31 9.41
CA ASP A 214 4.66 -7.67 9.82
C ASP A 214 3.13 -7.88 9.73
N ALA A 215 2.67 -9.13 9.82
CA ALA A 215 1.25 -9.41 10.08
C ALA A 215 0.96 -9.31 11.58
N ASP A 216 -0.25 -8.85 11.94
CA ASP A 216 -0.79 -8.87 13.30
C ASP A 216 -1.67 -10.11 13.59
N ASP A 217 -2.06 -10.85 12.55
CA ASP A 217 -2.63 -12.21 12.67
C ASP A 217 -1.61 -13.22 13.23
N LEU A 218 -2.13 -14.30 13.85
CA LEU A 218 -1.31 -15.43 14.28
C LEU A 218 -0.81 -16.26 13.07
N LEU A 219 0.46 -16.66 13.11
CA LEU A 219 1.12 -17.35 12.00
C LEU A 219 1.67 -18.73 12.40
N ILE A 220 2.35 -19.35 11.44
CA ILE A 220 2.93 -20.70 11.55
C ILE A 220 3.87 -20.81 12.76
N TYR A 221 4.65 -19.78 13.06
CA TYR A 221 5.61 -19.79 14.16
C TYR A 221 4.95 -19.69 15.56
N ASP A 222 3.90 -18.89 15.70
CA ASP A 222 3.15 -18.73 16.95
C ASP A 222 2.43 -20.05 17.31
N TYR A 223 1.74 -20.62 16.32
CA TYR A 223 1.14 -21.94 16.44
C TYR A 223 2.20 -23.02 16.71
N ALA A 224 3.36 -22.99 16.04
CA ALA A 224 4.44 -23.96 16.29
C ALA A 224 4.99 -23.90 17.72
N GLY A 225 5.00 -22.71 18.36
CA GLY A 225 5.31 -22.54 19.77
C GLY A 225 4.33 -23.29 20.68
N VAL A 226 3.03 -22.97 20.58
CA VAL A 226 1.99 -23.59 21.43
C VAL A 226 1.81 -25.09 21.12
N ILE A 227 1.97 -25.52 19.86
CA ILE A 227 1.98 -26.95 19.47
C ILE A 227 3.09 -27.70 20.23
N LYS A 228 4.30 -27.12 20.31
CA LYS A 228 5.44 -27.73 21.00
C LYS A 228 5.21 -27.83 22.51
N ASP A 229 4.61 -26.83 23.14
CA ASP A 229 4.41 -26.85 24.60
C ASP A 229 3.25 -27.77 25.04
N VAL A 230 2.23 -27.96 24.18
CA VAL A 230 1.09 -28.87 24.45
C VAL A 230 1.33 -30.30 23.97
N TYR A 231 1.82 -30.49 22.74
CA TYR A 231 1.97 -31.81 22.10
C TYR A 231 3.44 -32.31 22.08
N GLY A 232 4.42 -31.46 22.40
CA GLY A 232 5.84 -31.81 22.49
C GLY A 232 6.64 -31.67 21.18
N ASP A 233 7.96 -31.87 21.28
CA ASP A 233 8.93 -31.79 20.17
C ASP A 233 8.70 -32.79 19.02
N THR A 234 7.77 -33.74 19.14
CA THR A 234 7.46 -34.76 18.12
C THR A 234 6.04 -35.27 18.31
N VAL A 235 5.10 -34.70 17.56
CA VAL A 235 3.65 -34.98 17.66
C VAL A 235 3.29 -36.23 16.85
N ASP A 236 2.54 -37.17 17.42
CA ASP A 236 1.81 -38.15 16.61
C ASP A 236 0.53 -37.49 16.09
N ILE A 237 0.31 -37.51 14.77
CA ILE A 237 -0.88 -36.93 14.13
C ILE A 237 -2.17 -37.56 14.69
N GLY A 238 -2.10 -38.78 15.26
CA GLY A 238 -3.20 -39.40 15.99
C GLY A 238 -3.64 -38.64 17.25
N ASP A 239 -2.72 -37.96 17.96
CA ASP A 239 -2.98 -37.27 19.23
C ASP A 239 -3.88 -36.03 19.04
N LEU A 240 -3.99 -35.50 17.82
CA LEU A 240 -4.93 -34.44 17.46
C LEU A 240 -6.42 -34.89 17.53
N ASN A 241 -6.69 -36.17 17.79
CA ASN A 241 -8.03 -36.65 18.16
C ASN A 241 -8.35 -36.48 19.67
N ASP A 242 -7.37 -36.18 20.51
CA ASP A 242 -7.62 -35.90 21.93
C ASP A 242 -8.16 -34.48 22.11
N GLU A 243 -9.35 -34.38 22.67
CA GLU A 243 -10.01 -33.10 22.91
C GLU A 243 -9.41 -32.34 24.09
N ALA A 244 -8.77 -33.03 25.05
CA ALA A 244 -8.16 -32.37 26.20
C ALA A 244 -6.88 -31.63 25.81
N LEU A 245 -6.08 -32.20 24.88
CA LEU A 245 -4.93 -31.51 24.30
C LEU A 245 -5.38 -30.35 23.41
N LEU A 246 -6.49 -30.49 22.67
CA LEU A 246 -7.04 -29.37 21.91
C LEU A 246 -7.62 -28.27 22.81
N ASP A 247 -8.25 -28.63 23.94
CA ASP A 247 -8.71 -27.65 24.96
C ASP A 247 -7.52 -26.89 25.55
N GLU A 248 -6.42 -27.59 25.87
CA GLU A 248 -5.18 -26.99 26.40
C GLU A 248 -4.49 -26.10 25.35
N PHE A 249 -4.47 -26.51 24.07
CA PHE A 249 -4.00 -25.67 22.97
C PHE A 249 -4.85 -24.41 22.79
N ILE A 250 -6.19 -24.53 22.77
CA ILE A 250 -7.08 -23.38 22.58
C ILE A 250 -6.93 -22.39 23.73
N GLU A 251 -6.78 -22.85 24.97
CA GLU A 251 -6.59 -21.95 26.12
C GLU A 251 -5.23 -21.23 26.06
N GLN A 252 -4.13 -21.93 25.73
CA GLN A 252 -2.81 -21.30 25.59
C GLN A 252 -2.72 -20.35 24.38
N ALA A 253 -3.40 -20.67 23.27
CA ALA A 253 -3.40 -19.83 22.07
C ALA A 253 -4.19 -18.52 22.22
N LYS A 254 -5.00 -18.37 23.28
CA LYS A 254 -5.60 -17.08 23.65
C LYS A 254 -4.57 -16.09 24.21
N ASP A 255 -3.56 -16.57 24.92
CA ASP A 255 -2.49 -15.75 25.50
C ASP A 255 -1.44 -15.27 24.46
N LEU A 256 -1.58 -15.68 23.19
CA LEU A 256 -0.85 -15.08 22.05
C LEU A 256 -1.35 -13.65 21.76
N PRO A 257 -0.63 -12.83 20.97
CA PRO A 257 -1.11 -11.49 20.59
C PRO A 257 -2.51 -11.49 19.96
N ASP A 258 -3.24 -10.39 20.14
CA ASP A 258 -4.49 -10.10 19.47
C ASP A 258 -4.23 -9.30 18.18
N PRO A 259 -5.01 -9.48 17.10
CA PRO A 259 -4.92 -8.61 15.92
C PRO A 259 -5.29 -7.17 16.30
N ARG A 260 -4.56 -6.19 15.76
CA ARG A 260 -4.81 -4.74 15.97
C ARG A 260 -5.78 -4.17 14.94
N ILE A 261 -5.94 -4.80 13.77
CA ILE A 261 -6.83 -4.33 12.70
C ILE A 261 -7.85 -5.42 12.35
N ASN A 262 -9.15 -5.14 12.50
CA ASN A 262 -10.18 -6.07 12.01
C ASN A 262 -10.31 -6.00 10.46
N SER A 263 -9.81 -7.02 9.77
CA SER A 263 -10.00 -7.19 8.33
C SER A 263 -11.20 -8.07 7.93
N SER A 264 -12.06 -8.47 8.88
CA SER A 264 -13.13 -9.47 8.70
C SER A 264 -14.53 -8.88 8.76
N VAL A 265 -15.47 -9.49 8.03
CA VAL A 265 -16.89 -9.13 8.12
C VAL A 265 -17.51 -9.73 9.39
N ILE A 266 -17.77 -8.86 10.37
CA ILE A 266 -18.43 -9.16 11.65
C ILE A 266 -19.62 -8.20 11.88
N SER A 267 -20.30 -8.33 13.02
CA SER A 267 -21.42 -7.48 13.44
C SER A 267 -21.22 -6.89 14.83
N ASP A 268 -22.04 -5.90 15.20
CA ASP A 268 -22.10 -5.22 16.51
C ASP A 268 -22.45 -6.13 17.72
N GLN A 269 -22.49 -7.44 17.50
CA GLN A 269 -22.83 -8.50 18.45
C GLN A 269 -21.76 -9.61 18.49
N GLU A 270 -20.70 -9.47 17.71
CA GLU A 270 -19.51 -10.32 17.67
C GLU A 270 -18.31 -9.51 18.21
N ASP A 271 -17.39 -10.16 18.90
CA ASP A 271 -16.19 -9.50 19.45
C ASP A 271 -15.07 -9.49 18.38
N PRO A 272 -14.52 -8.33 17.96
CA PRO A 272 -13.55 -8.28 16.88
C PRO A 272 -12.31 -9.15 17.10
N VAL A 273 -11.92 -9.38 18.35
CA VAL A 273 -10.78 -10.24 18.72
C VAL A 273 -11.25 -11.69 18.85
N ASP A 274 -12.16 -11.97 19.77
CA ASP A 274 -12.57 -13.34 20.13
C ASP A 274 -13.27 -14.06 18.96
N ASP A 275 -13.97 -13.33 18.09
CA ASP A 275 -14.66 -13.89 16.92
C ASP A 275 -13.80 -13.99 15.65
N THR A 276 -12.63 -13.36 15.55
CA THR A 276 -11.74 -13.43 14.36
C THR A 276 -10.40 -14.14 14.60
N LYS A 277 -9.78 -14.00 15.78
CA LYS A 277 -8.43 -14.50 16.10
C LYS A 277 -8.22 -15.96 15.69
N GLY A 278 -7.12 -16.26 15.01
CA GLY A 278 -6.78 -17.60 14.52
C GLY A 278 -5.57 -17.60 13.57
N LEU A 279 -5.20 -18.78 13.06
CA LEU A 279 -4.10 -18.90 12.11
C LEU A 279 -4.50 -18.35 10.73
N ARG A 280 -3.66 -17.49 10.14
CA ARG A 280 -3.63 -17.25 8.68
C ARG A 280 -2.33 -17.82 8.08
N PHE A 281 -2.38 -18.26 6.83
CA PHE A 281 -1.21 -18.91 6.20
C PHE A 281 -0.19 -17.89 5.67
N MET A 282 -0.68 -16.77 5.12
CA MET A 282 0.10 -15.60 4.73
C MET A 282 -0.71 -14.35 5.08
N GLY A 283 -1.03 -14.16 6.37
CA GLY A 283 -1.93 -13.10 6.87
C GLY A 283 -1.63 -11.71 6.31
N GLN A 284 -2.61 -10.79 6.34
CA GLN A 284 -2.43 -9.44 5.78
C GLN A 284 -1.36 -8.65 6.57
N ARG A 285 -0.84 -7.56 6.01
CA ARG A 285 0.23 -6.75 6.59
C ARG A 285 -0.38 -5.66 7.48
N PHE A 286 0.11 -5.50 8.70
CA PHE A 286 -0.23 -4.37 9.56
C PHE A 286 0.42 -3.10 8.99
N ILE A 287 -0.40 -2.13 8.59
CA ILE A 287 0.03 -0.80 8.16
C ILE A 287 -0.53 0.26 9.12
N ILE A 288 0.34 1.21 9.46
CA ILE A 288 0.19 2.12 10.61
C ILE A 288 -1.02 3.06 10.50
N ASP A 289 -1.39 3.40 9.27
CA ASP A 289 -2.46 4.31 8.87
C ASP A 289 -3.81 3.61 8.73
N SER A 290 -3.87 2.36 8.25
CA SER A 290 -5.09 1.56 8.40
C SER A 290 -5.40 1.21 9.86
N TYR A 291 -4.38 1.23 10.74
CA TYR A 291 -4.62 1.18 12.18
C TYR A 291 -5.21 2.50 12.71
N MET A 292 -4.68 3.67 12.32
CA MET A 292 -5.31 4.97 12.62
C MET A 292 -6.77 5.02 12.13
N PHE A 293 -7.04 4.56 10.91
CA PHE A 293 -8.39 4.47 10.35
C PHE A 293 -9.31 3.58 11.18
N PHE A 294 -8.85 2.39 11.60
CA PHE A 294 -9.65 1.47 12.42
C PHE A 294 -9.99 2.05 13.81
N GLU A 295 -9.04 2.74 14.44
CA GLU A 295 -9.24 3.41 15.73
C GLU A 295 -10.12 4.68 15.64
N LEU A 296 -10.29 5.25 14.43
CA LEU A 296 -11.06 6.49 14.17
C LEU A 296 -12.40 6.26 13.46
N VAL A 297 -12.89 5.02 13.37
CA VAL A 297 -14.24 4.68 12.89
C VAL A 297 -15.05 3.93 13.95
N TYR A 298 -16.33 3.71 13.67
CA TYR A 298 -17.20 2.87 14.49
C TYR A 298 -16.70 1.40 14.54
N ASP A 299 -16.67 0.74 15.69
CA ASP A 299 -17.27 1.12 16.99
C ASP A 299 -16.35 1.81 18.00
N ASN A 300 -15.11 2.13 17.64
CA ASN A 300 -14.19 2.91 18.48
C ASN A 300 -14.64 4.39 18.62
N VAL A 301 -15.10 5.00 17.52
CA VAL A 301 -15.75 6.31 17.50
C VAL A 301 -17.26 6.13 17.33
N LEU A 302 -18.05 6.71 18.24
CA LEU A 302 -19.46 6.35 18.43
C LEU A 302 -20.41 7.26 17.62
N TRP A 303 -21.45 7.80 18.27
CA TRP A 303 -22.52 8.50 17.60
C TRP A 303 -22.17 9.95 17.28
N TYR A 304 -22.52 10.36 16.06
CA TYR A 304 -22.47 11.75 15.63
C TYR A 304 -23.48 12.60 16.41
N TYR A 305 -23.06 13.75 16.92
CA TYR A 305 -23.91 14.69 17.67
C TYR A 305 -24.09 16.05 16.98
N GLY A 306 -23.38 16.31 15.87
CA GLY A 306 -23.43 17.57 15.12
C GLY A 306 -24.74 17.81 14.34
N ASP A 307 -24.91 19.04 13.82
CA ASP A 307 -26.08 19.48 13.04
C ASP A 307 -25.88 19.37 11.51
N GLY A 308 -24.69 19.02 11.02
CA GLY A 308 -24.33 18.90 9.59
C GLY A 308 -24.43 17.48 9.01
N GLU A 309 -24.05 17.32 7.74
CA GLU A 309 -23.87 16.02 7.06
C GLU A 309 -22.42 15.91 6.54
N PRO A 310 -21.43 15.67 7.43
CA PRO A 310 -20.00 15.67 7.10
C PRO A 310 -19.59 14.41 6.32
N PHE A 311 -18.38 14.41 5.72
CA PHE A 311 -17.94 13.31 4.86
C PHE A 311 -17.89 11.98 5.60
N THR A 312 -17.46 11.94 6.85
CA THR A 312 -17.30 10.69 7.62
C THR A 312 -18.62 10.06 8.08
N LEU A 313 -19.75 10.75 7.95
CA LEU A 313 -21.05 10.30 8.46
C LEU A 313 -21.67 9.15 7.65
N VAL A 314 -22.13 8.11 8.36
CA VAL A 314 -23.00 7.06 7.83
C VAL A 314 -24.23 6.88 8.71
N ASN A 315 -25.43 6.86 8.10
CA ASN A 315 -26.69 6.58 8.78
C ASN A 315 -26.95 5.06 8.83
N SER A 316 -26.33 4.39 9.80
CA SER A 316 -26.44 2.94 10.01
C SER A 316 -27.74 2.51 10.72
N ILE A 317 -27.91 1.20 10.95
CA ILE A 317 -28.99 0.65 11.77
C ILE A 317 -28.79 0.99 13.27
N ALA A 318 -27.55 1.16 13.72
CA ALA A 318 -27.21 1.56 15.10
C ALA A 318 -27.38 3.07 15.35
N GLY A 319 -27.48 3.89 14.29
CA GLY A 319 -27.60 5.34 14.34
C GLY A 319 -26.65 6.06 13.37
N PRO A 320 -26.55 7.40 13.48
CA PRO A 320 -25.53 8.15 12.76
C PRO A 320 -24.15 7.90 13.40
N ILE A 321 -23.22 7.31 12.63
CA ILE A 321 -21.91 6.83 13.10
C ILE A 321 -20.78 7.38 12.21
N ARG A 322 -19.53 7.34 12.70
CA ARG A 322 -18.34 7.60 11.89
C ARG A 322 -18.00 6.33 11.09
N GLY A 323 -18.60 6.18 9.91
CA GLY A 323 -18.48 4.97 9.08
C GLY A 323 -17.26 4.99 8.15
N PHE A 324 -16.70 6.18 7.91
CA PHE A 324 -15.52 6.42 7.09
C PHE A 324 -14.49 7.23 7.89
N PRO A 325 -13.19 6.98 7.68
CA PRO A 325 -12.14 7.93 7.98
C PRO A 325 -11.95 8.88 6.78
N ARG A 326 -10.90 9.70 6.82
CA ARG A 326 -10.40 10.53 5.71
C ARG A 326 -8.87 10.44 5.62
N GLY A 327 -8.27 10.70 4.47
CA GLY A 327 -6.81 10.83 4.35
C GLY A 327 -6.25 11.87 5.35
N LEU A 328 -7.04 12.92 5.62
CA LEU A 328 -6.78 13.94 6.65
C LEU A 328 -6.63 13.38 8.08
N ASP A 329 -7.30 12.27 8.44
CA ASP A 329 -7.14 11.66 9.77
C ASP A 329 -5.68 11.18 9.98
N VAL A 330 -5.06 10.59 8.95
CA VAL A 330 -3.65 10.15 8.99
C VAL A 330 -2.75 11.36 9.23
N PHE A 331 -2.95 12.45 8.48
CA PHE A 331 -2.10 13.63 8.56
C PHE A 331 -2.33 14.45 9.85
N SER A 332 -3.53 14.42 10.43
CA SER A 332 -3.80 14.93 11.78
C SER A 332 -2.98 14.18 12.85
N VAL A 333 -2.93 12.84 12.79
CA VAL A 333 -2.08 12.03 13.69
C VAL A 333 -0.59 12.26 13.44
N LEU A 334 -0.18 12.52 12.19
CA LEU A 334 1.19 12.91 11.81
C LEU A 334 1.51 14.40 12.10
N GLY A 335 0.65 15.13 12.82
CA GLY A 335 0.95 16.47 13.33
C GLY A 335 0.68 17.64 12.38
N PHE A 336 -0.03 17.45 11.26
CA PHE A 336 -0.42 18.54 10.37
C PHE A 336 -1.60 19.32 10.99
N GLU A 337 -1.31 20.42 11.69
CA GLU A 337 -2.33 21.30 12.32
C GLU A 337 -3.43 21.73 11.33
N ASN A 338 -3.10 21.90 10.05
CA ASN A 338 -4.07 22.24 9.00
C ASN A 338 -5.03 21.08 8.65
N ALA A 339 -4.61 19.82 8.77
CA ALA A 339 -5.49 18.66 8.52
C ALA A 339 -6.52 18.51 9.65
N GLU A 340 -6.08 18.70 10.90
CA GLU A 340 -6.94 18.77 12.09
C GLU A 340 -7.96 19.91 11.97
N ALA A 341 -7.53 21.11 11.59
CA ALA A 341 -8.42 22.26 11.40
C ALA A 341 -9.49 22.05 10.30
N ILE A 342 -9.16 21.36 9.19
CA ILE A 342 -10.14 21.02 8.15
C ILE A 342 -11.19 20.02 8.68
N LEU A 343 -10.76 19.00 9.42
CA LEU A 343 -11.68 18.02 10.03
C LEU A 343 -12.62 18.68 11.05
N GLU A 344 -12.15 19.66 11.83
CA GLU A 344 -13.00 20.48 12.71
C GLU A 344 -14.00 21.35 11.92
N ASP A 345 -13.54 22.14 10.94
CA ASP A 345 -14.39 23.10 10.21
C ASP A 345 -15.42 22.40 9.27
N GLU A 346 -15.10 21.22 8.73
CA GLU A 346 -16.03 20.40 7.92
C GLU A 346 -16.93 19.49 8.79
N GLY A 347 -16.65 19.35 10.09
CA GLY A 347 -17.50 18.63 11.06
C GLY A 347 -17.25 17.12 11.16
N ASP A 348 -16.15 16.62 10.60
CA ASP A 348 -15.75 15.21 10.65
C ASP A 348 -15.23 14.77 12.05
N THR A 349 -15.18 15.68 13.02
CA THR A 349 -14.78 15.45 14.43
C THR A 349 -15.97 15.35 15.40
N ASP A 350 -17.20 15.69 14.97
CA ASP A 350 -18.36 15.95 15.84
C ASP A 350 -19.07 14.66 16.36
N TYR A 351 -18.28 13.72 16.91
CA TYR A 351 -18.67 12.37 17.32
C TYR A 351 -18.30 12.05 18.78
N GLU A 352 -19.15 11.30 19.48
CA GLU A 352 -18.83 10.80 20.82
C GLU A 352 -17.60 9.87 20.78
N GLY A 353 -16.51 10.26 21.48
CA GLY A 353 -15.26 9.49 21.59
C GLY A 353 -14.14 9.87 20.61
N TYR A 354 -14.36 10.80 19.69
CA TYR A 354 -13.33 11.19 18.71
C TYR A 354 -12.09 11.82 19.39
N ASP A 355 -12.29 12.83 20.24
CA ASP A 355 -11.23 13.53 20.99
C ASP A 355 -10.32 12.56 21.77
N GLU A 356 -10.92 11.55 22.43
CA GLU A 356 -10.15 10.56 23.19
C GLU A 356 -9.33 9.61 22.30
N GLN A 357 -9.83 9.25 21.11
CA GLN A 357 -9.15 8.35 20.18
C GLN A 357 -8.05 9.05 19.37
N ILE A 358 -8.27 10.28 18.89
CA ILE A 358 -7.26 11.03 18.14
C ILE A 358 -6.07 11.41 19.01
N GLU A 359 -6.29 11.81 20.27
CA GLU A 359 -5.22 12.08 21.22
C GLU A 359 -4.49 10.80 21.64
N MET A 360 -5.17 9.65 21.76
CA MET A 360 -4.51 8.36 22.00
C MET A 360 -3.54 8.00 20.87
N LEU A 361 -3.97 8.16 19.61
CA LEU A 361 -3.11 7.91 18.44
C LEU A 361 -1.93 8.89 18.39
N LYS A 362 -2.16 10.18 18.62
CA LYS A 362 -1.10 11.20 18.71
C LYS A 362 -0.08 10.87 19.81
N ASP A 363 -0.54 10.42 20.99
CA ASP A 363 0.35 10.01 22.10
C ASP A 363 1.12 8.70 21.77
N GLU A 364 0.51 7.69 21.12
CA GLU A 364 1.24 6.45 20.72
C GLU A 364 2.28 6.76 19.63
N ILE A 365 1.86 7.40 18.54
CA ILE A 365 2.70 7.66 17.36
C ILE A 365 3.81 8.68 17.69
N GLY A 366 3.51 9.69 18.51
CA GLY A 366 4.49 10.65 19.03
C GLY A 366 5.57 10.05 19.94
N GLN A 367 5.43 8.78 20.36
CA GLN A 367 6.44 8.04 21.13
C GLN A 367 7.35 7.15 20.25
N PHE A 368 7.10 7.04 18.93
CA PHE A 368 7.85 6.14 18.06
C PHE A 368 9.34 6.51 17.97
N GLY A 369 10.21 5.53 18.17
CA GLY A 369 11.65 5.67 17.99
C GLY A 369 12.04 5.65 16.51
N ILE A 370 13.31 5.96 16.24
CA ILE A 370 13.88 5.77 14.89
C ILE A 370 13.84 4.29 14.48
N GLU A 371 13.91 3.35 15.43
CA GLU A 371 13.86 1.91 15.17
C GLU A 371 12.46 1.48 14.71
N GLU A 372 11.39 1.97 15.34
CA GLU A 372 10.01 1.78 14.90
C GLU A 372 9.74 2.45 13.54
N TRP A 373 10.12 3.74 13.39
CA TRP A 373 9.91 4.48 12.14
C TRP A 373 10.70 3.92 10.94
N THR A 374 11.82 3.21 11.17
CA THR A 374 12.65 2.62 10.10
C THR A 374 12.58 1.09 10.03
N LYS A 375 11.53 0.48 10.60
CA LYS A 375 11.36 -0.98 10.68
C LYS A 375 11.16 -1.66 9.31
N ASN A 376 10.44 -1.00 8.40
CA ASN A 376 10.10 -1.48 7.05
C ASN A 376 10.00 -0.28 6.08
N LEU A 377 9.97 -0.53 4.76
CA LEU A 377 9.95 0.54 3.76
C LEU A 377 8.69 1.43 3.85
N TYR A 378 7.51 0.83 4.03
CA TYR A 378 6.23 1.53 4.14
C TYR A 378 6.22 2.56 5.28
N THR A 379 6.51 2.12 6.51
CA THR A 379 6.59 2.99 7.69
C THR A 379 7.69 4.05 7.54
N THR A 380 8.80 3.72 6.85
CA THR A 380 9.86 4.69 6.53
C THR A 380 9.40 5.75 5.50
N TRP A 381 8.47 5.41 4.61
CA TRP A 381 7.85 6.36 3.68
C TRP A 381 6.80 7.21 4.40
N THR A 382 5.95 6.66 5.26
CA THR A 382 5.08 7.44 6.16
C THR A 382 5.91 8.44 6.98
N TYR A 383 7.03 7.99 7.56
CA TYR A 383 7.99 8.87 8.23
C TYR A 383 8.67 9.86 7.27
N THR A 384 8.83 9.55 5.99
CA THR A 384 9.35 10.52 5.02
C THR A 384 8.33 11.65 4.81
N LEU A 385 7.03 11.33 4.69
CA LEU A 385 5.95 12.32 4.52
C LEU A 385 5.71 13.18 5.77
N GLU A 386 5.92 12.67 6.99
CA GLU A 386 5.84 13.45 8.25
C GLU A 386 6.71 14.72 8.22
N SER A 387 7.82 14.72 7.46
CA SER A 387 8.69 15.91 7.34
C SER A 387 8.06 17.10 6.62
N LEU A 388 6.95 16.91 5.89
CA LEU A 388 6.19 18.00 5.26
C LEU A 388 5.31 18.77 6.26
N SER A 389 5.26 18.36 7.53
CA SER A 389 4.62 19.11 8.62
C SER A 389 5.45 20.29 9.15
N GLU A 390 6.77 20.36 8.87
CA GLU A 390 7.64 21.40 9.42
C GLU A 390 7.37 22.79 8.78
N SER A 391 6.61 23.65 9.47
CA SER A 391 6.37 25.04 9.07
C SER A 391 7.66 25.82 8.76
N ALA A 392 7.65 26.56 7.65
CA ALA A 392 8.78 27.33 7.15
C ALA A 392 9.30 28.39 8.16
N SER A 393 10.61 28.38 8.43
CA SER A 393 11.25 29.18 9.50
C SER A 393 11.97 30.45 9.01
N GLU A 394 12.47 31.29 9.94
CA GLU A 394 13.10 32.59 9.61
C GLU A 394 14.34 32.42 8.71
N GLY A 395 14.15 32.66 7.41
CA GLY A 395 15.17 32.52 6.36
C GLY A 395 14.66 31.82 5.10
N TRP A 396 13.56 31.07 5.20
CA TRP A 396 12.96 30.32 4.08
C TRP A 396 12.41 31.24 2.97
N PRO A 397 12.22 30.72 1.74
CA PRO A 397 11.67 31.50 0.63
C PRO A 397 10.27 32.05 0.94
N ALA A 398 10.01 33.29 0.52
CA ALA A 398 8.79 34.03 0.87
C ALA A 398 7.48 33.48 0.25
N PHE A 399 7.54 32.42 -0.56
CA PHE A 399 6.36 31.67 -1.00
C PHE A 399 6.01 30.52 -0.05
N MET A 400 6.98 30.00 0.73
CA MET A 400 6.78 28.90 1.67
C MET A 400 6.22 29.36 3.03
N THR A 401 6.38 30.65 3.37
CA THR A 401 5.96 31.21 4.66
C THR A 401 4.49 31.65 4.68
N SER A 402 3.57 30.79 4.22
CA SER A 402 2.13 31.07 4.22
C SER A 402 1.28 29.82 4.44
N GLU A 403 0.16 29.98 5.13
CA GLU A 403 -0.82 28.92 5.43
C GLU A 403 -1.25 28.14 4.16
N LEU A 404 -1.39 28.84 3.02
CA LEU A 404 -1.71 28.21 1.73
C LEU A 404 -0.57 27.34 1.17
N TRP A 405 0.68 27.59 1.54
CA TRP A 405 1.79 26.70 1.19
C TRP A 405 1.83 25.47 2.08
N GLU A 406 1.53 25.61 3.38
CA GLU A 406 1.40 24.45 4.29
C GLU A 406 0.25 23.52 3.83
N LEU A 407 -0.84 24.09 3.30
CA LEU A 407 -1.90 23.34 2.61
C LEU A 407 -1.43 22.70 1.29
N LYS A 408 -0.48 23.31 0.55
CA LYS A 408 0.17 22.69 -0.63
C LYS A 408 1.05 21.50 -0.23
N GLU A 409 1.77 21.60 0.89
CA GLU A 409 2.62 20.49 1.36
C GLU A 409 1.76 19.33 1.89
N LEU A 410 0.63 19.61 2.56
CA LEU A 410 -0.39 18.60 2.87
C LEU A 410 -0.95 17.93 1.60
N TYR A 411 -1.22 18.69 0.53
CA TYR A 411 -1.69 18.16 -0.75
C TYR A 411 -0.64 17.26 -1.45
N THR A 412 0.64 17.64 -1.43
CA THR A 412 1.76 16.78 -1.89
C THR A 412 1.92 15.52 -1.02
N ALA A 413 1.76 15.65 0.31
CA ALA A 413 1.85 14.53 1.24
C ALA A 413 0.71 13.52 1.05
N LEU A 414 -0.53 14.00 0.86
CA LEU A 414 -1.69 13.17 0.51
C LEU A 414 -1.47 12.46 -0.83
N GLY A 415 -1.06 13.15 -1.89
CA GLY A 415 -0.80 12.53 -3.20
C GLY A 415 0.26 11.42 -3.15
N SER A 416 1.37 11.62 -2.43
CA SER A 416 2.39 10.57 -2.26
C SER A 416 2.00 9.48 -1.25
N TRP A 417 1.06 9.75 -0.34
CA TRP A 417 0.43 8.71 0.48
C TRP A 417 -0.53 7.86 -0.38
N THR A 418 -1.28 8.46 -1.32
CA THR A 418 -2.04 7.70 -2.33
C THR A 418 -1.12 6.80 -3.16
N GLU A 419 0.03 7.29 -3.62
CA GLU A 419 1.07 6.46 -4.27
C GLU A 419 1.53 5.31 -3.36
N LEU A 420 1.82 5.57 -2.07
CA LEU A 420 2.23 4.54 -1.10
C LEU A 420 1.15 3.48 -0.84
N ARG A 421 -0.13 3.88 -0.78
CA ARG A 421 -1.28 2.97 -0.68
C ARG A 421 -1.38 2.10 -1.92
N HIS A 422 -1.22 2.70 -3.10
CA HIS A 422 -1.27 2.04 -4.41
C HIS A 422 -0.09 1.11 -4.68
N ASP A 423 1.11 1.44 -4.22
CA ASP A 423 2.33 0.62 -4.31
C ASP A 423 2.27 -0.67 -3.50
N THR A 424 1.41 -0.70 -2.49
CA THR A 424 1.04 -1.94 -1.78
C THR A 424 -0.16 -2.67 -2.41
N ILE A 425 -0.61 -2.19 -3.59
CA ILE A 425 -1.83 -2.51 -4.36
C ILE A 425 -1.60 -2.70 -5.90
N LEU A 426 -0.34 -2.66 -6.40
CA LEU A 426 0.21 -3.29 -7.64
C LEU A 426 -0.04 -2.43 -9.00
N TYR A 427 0.95 -1.93 -9.81
CA TYR A 427 1.37 -2.42 -11.21
C TYR A 427 1.03 -1.96 -12.77
N ALA A 428 1.57 -0.90 -13.44
CA ALA A 428 1.97 -0.59 -14.92
C ALA A 428 1.17 -0.69 -16.31
N LYS A 429 1.58 -0.42 -17.63
CA LYS A 429 2.73 -0.10 -18.67
C LYS A 429 2.43 1.26 -19.41
N GLN A 430 2.99 1.78 -20.54
CA GLN A 430 4.20 1.54 -21.38
C GLN A 430 4.73 2.83 -22.10
N SER A 431 4.74 2.85 -23.45
CA SER A 431 5.57 3.72 -24.30
C SER A 431 5.35 3.49 -25.82
N TYR A 432 5.81 4.46 -26.62
CA TYR A 432 6.37 4.27 -27.98
C TYR A 432 7.56 5.22 -28.20
N THR A 433 8.50 4.89 -29.10
CA THR A 433 9.81 5.56 -29.23
C THR A 433 9.93 6.57 -30.39
N LEU A 434 10.76 7.62 -30.24
CA LEU A 434 11.06 8.66 -31.24
C LEU A 434 12.50 8.63 -31.82
N GLU A 435 12.75 9.40 -32.89
CA GLU A 435 14.05 9.53 -33.59
C GLU A 435 14.77 10.85 -33.23
N ALA A 436 16.08 10.80 -32.97
CA ALA A 436 16.85 11.93 -32.42
C ALA A 436 17.87 12.57 -33.40
N THR A 437 17.97 13.90 -33.39
CA THR A 437 19.15 14.66 -33.87
C THR A 437 19.43 15.89 -32.98
N ALA A 438 20.70 16.30 -32.86
CA ALA A 438 21.17 17.17 -31.77
C ALA A 438 21.14 18.68 -32.05
N MET A 439 20.94 19.48 -30.99
CA MET A 439 21.07 20.94 -30.96
C MET A 439 22.42 21.44 -30.40
N PRO A 440 22.87 22.66 -30.76
CA PRO A 440 23.99 23.34 -30.09
C PRO A 440 23.56 23.86 -28.70
N PRO A 441 24.51 24.12 -27.78
CA PRO A 441 24.18 24.60 -26.43
C PRO A 441 23.47 25.96 -26.46
N GLN A 442 22.31 26.01 -25.80
CA GLN A 442 21.66 27.25 -25.39
C GLN A 442 22.27 27.76 -24.06
N ASP A 443 22.04 29.02 -23.75
CA ASP A 443 22.08 29.49 -22.36
C ASP A 443 20.86 28.89 -21.64
N PHE A 444 21.07 28.00 -20.67
CA PHE A 444 19.98 27.39 -19.90
C PHE A 444 19.28 28.41 -18.99
N THR A 445 18.00 28.19 -18.71
CA THR A 445 17.25 28.99 -17.76
C THR A 445 17.73 28.75 -16.33
N LYS A 446 17.59 29.76 -15.47
CA LYS A 446 17.80 29.60 -14.03
C LYS A 446 16.51 29.11 -13.40
N GLY A 447 16.41 27.81 -13.23
CA GLY A 447 15.38 27.19 -12.40
C GLY A 447 15.70 27.27 -10.90
N TYR A 448 14.99 26.46 -10.13
CA TYR A 448 15.01 26.37 -8.67
C TYR A 448 14.63 24.94 -8.26
N VAL A 449 15.04 24.47 -7.08
CA VAL A 449 14.51 23.23 -6.47
C VAL A 449 13.57 23.62 -5.34
N GLU A 450 12.49 22.86 -5.12
CA GLU A 450 11.64 23.05 -3.95
C GLU A 450 12.47 22.81 -2.67
N PRO A 451 12.63 23.78 -1.75
CA PRO A 451 13.62 23.62 -0.68
C PRO A 451 13.17 22.74 0.49
N GLN A 452 13.10 21.42 0.26
CA GLN A 452 12.70 20.41 1.24
C GLN A 452 13.86 19.46 1.63
N PRO A 453 14.95 19.96 2.26
CA PRO A 453 16.16 19.16 2.51
C PRO A 453 15.96 18.03 3.54
N LEU A 454 15.00 18.17 4.47
CA LEU A 454 14.66 17.10 5.42
C LEU A 454 13.97 15.93 4.72
N LEU A 455 12.93 16.22 3.92
CA LEU A 455 12.24 15.26 3.06
C LEU A 455 13.24 14.51 2.18
N TYR A 456 14.09 15.23 1.44
CA TYR A 456 15.05 14.61 0.53
C TYR A 456 16.11 13.78 1.28
N SER A 457 16.45 14.13 2.53
CA SER A 457 17.34 13.34 3.39
C SER A 457 16.69 12.04 3.90
N ARG A 458 15.39 12.09 4.24
CA ARG A 458 14.61 10.90 4.62
C ARG A 458 14.38 9.99 3.40
N LEU A 459 13.97 10.56 2.27
CA LEU A 459 13.79 9.87 0.99
C LEU A 459 15.09 9.23 0.46
N LEU A 460 16.24 9.89 0.64
CA LEU A 460 17.56 9.32 0.32
C LEU A 460 17.90 8.12 1.23
N SER A 461 17.48 8.16 2.49
CA SER A 461 17.69 7.06 3.44
C SER A 461 16.78 5.87 3.10
N LEU A 462 15.52 6.13 2.75
CA LEU A 462 14.56 5.16 2.22
C LEU A 462 15.04 4.51 0.91
N THR A 463 15.52 5.33 -0.04
CA THR A 463 16.15 4.89 -1.31
C THR A 463 17.29 3.91 -1.07
N ARG A 464 18.14 4.17 -0.06
CA ARG A 464 19.25 3.28 0.32
C ARG A 464 18.77 2.03 1.05
N MET A 465 17.79 2.15 1.94
CA MET A 465 17.19 1.02 2.65
C MET A 465 16.59 0.00 1.67
N ALA A 466 15.83 0.48 0.67
CA ALA A 466 15.26 -0.37 -0.38
C ALA A 466 16.35 -1.08 -1.18
N LYS A 467 17.29 -0.33 -1.77
CA LYS A 467 18.44 -0.84 -2.54
C LYS A 467 19.23 -1.91 -1.77
N ASP A 468 19.68 -1.59 -0.56
CA ASP A 468 20.56 -2.46 0.21
C ASP A 468 19.77 -3.70 0.71
N GLY A 469 18.53 -3.51 1.19
CA GLY A 469 17.68 -4.62 1.67
C GLY A 469 17.17 -5.57 0.58
N LEU A 470 17.08 -5.13 -0.67
CA LEU A 470 16.83 -5.98 -1.84
C LEU A 470 18.09 -6.69 -2.32
N SER A 471 19.24 -6.03 -2.25
CA SER A 471 20.54 -6.62 -2.59
C SER A 471 20.92 -7.75 -1.61
N ASP A 472 20.66 -7.57 -0.31
CA ASP A 472 20.91 -8.60 0.72
C ASP A 472 19.95 -9.81 0.62
N ARG A 473 18.90 -9.73 -0.22
CA ARG A 473 17.94 -10.80 -0.51
C ARG A 473 18.17 -11.48 -1.88
N ASP A 474 19.23 -11.12 -2.61
CA ASP A 474 19.46 -11.53 -4.02
C ASP A 474 18.31 -11.15 -4.99
N LEU A 475 17.45 -10.18 -4.64
CA LEU A 475 16.28 -9.76 -5.44
C LEU A 475 16.55 -8.54 -6.33
N LEU A 476 17.68 -7.85 -6.16
CA LEU A 476 17.99 -6.63 -6.90
C LEU A 476 18.68 -6.91 -8.24
N SER A 477 18.01 -6.60 -9.35
CA SER A 477 18.60 -6.73 -10.69
C SER A 477 19.66 -5.65 -10.97
N ALA A 478 20.56 -5.91 -11.93
CA ALA A 478 21.59 -4.96 -12.32
C ALA A 478 21.03 -3.66 -12.97
N GLU A 479 19.81 -3.72 -13.54
CA GLU A 479 19.08 -2.54 -14.01
C GLU A 479 18.54 -1.74 -12.81
N MET A 480 17.84 -2.41 -11.89
CA MET A 480 17.28 -1.79 -10.68
C MET A 480 18.35 -1.14 -9.80
N LEU A 481 19.50 -1.81 -9.60
CA LEU A 481 20.63 -1.23 -8.87
C LEU A 481 21.09 0.10 -9.50
N SER A 482 21.19 0.17 -10.83
CA SER A 482 21.56 1.42 -11.52
C SER A 482 20.47 2.49 -11.39
N LYS A 483 19.18 2.13 -11.30
CA LYS A 483 18.12 3.11 -11.05
C LYS A 483 18.18 3.69 -9.64
N TYR A 484 18.36 2.84 -8.63
CA TYR A 484 18.56 3.28 -7.26
C TYR A 484 19.84 4.12 -7.08
N GLU A 485 20.95 3.78 -7.75
CA GLU A 485 22.17 4.61 -7.73
C GLU A 485 21.97 5.98 -8.42
N ASN A 486 21.14 6.07 -9.46
CA ASN A 486 20.77 7.33 -10.09
C ASN A 486 19.91 8.20 -9.15
N LEU A 487 18.89 7.63 -8.49
CA LEU A 487 18.03 8.34 -7.54
C LEU A 487 18.81 8.79 -6.29
N ASP A 488 19.66 7.92 -5.73
CA ASP A 488 20.60 8.23 -4.62
C ASP A 488 21.49 9.43 -4.98
N SER A 489 21.98 9.50 -6.23
CA SER A 489 22.78 10.63 -6.73
C SER A 489 21.96 11.92 -6.95
N LEU A 490 20.72 11.79 -7.42
CA LEU A 490 19.81 12.93 -7.66
C LEU A 490 19.36 13.56 -6.34
N LEU A 491 18.96 12.75 -5.35
CA LEU A 491 18.51 13.23 -4.04
C LEU A 491 19.65 13.91 -3.26
N GLN A 492 20.89 13.40 -3.33
CA GLN A 492 22.06 14.12 -2.79
C GLN A 492 22.24 15.50 -3.43
N SER A 493 22.01 15.60 -4.75
CA SER A 493 22.08 16.87 -5.47
C SER A 493 20.95 17.81 -5.08
N ALA A 494 19.74 17.30 -4.87
CA ALA A 494 18.58 18.08 -4.41
C ALA A 494 18.85 18.68 -3.02
N ILE A 495 19.30 17.88 -2.04
CA ILE A 495 19.67 18.36 -0.69
C ILE A 495 20.71 19.49 -0.78
N GLU A 496 21.80 19.26 -1.52
CA GLU A 496 22.88 20.23 -1.69
C GLU A 496 22.41 21.54 -2.36
N ILE A 497 21.36 21.51 -3.18
CA ILE A 497 20.79 22.69 -3.82
C ILE A 497 19.82 23.40 -2.86
N SER A 498 18.87 22.67 -2.25
CA SER A 498 17.90 23.21 -1.29
C SER A 498 18.57 23.93 -0.11
N GLU A 499 19.65 23.37 0.45
CA GLU A 499 20.44 24.04 1.50
C GLU A 499 20.99 25.40 1.05
N LYS A 500 21.52 25.47 -0.18
CA LYS A 500 22.09 26.70 -0.77
C LYS A 500 21.00 27.71 -1.12
N GLU A 501 19.84 27.25 -1.59
CA GLU A 501 18.70 28.10 -1.95
C GLU A 501 18.02 28.70 -0.71
N ILE A 502 17.93 27.97 0.41
CA ILE A 502 17.53 28.52 1.73
C ILE A 502 18.57 29.50 2.27
N ALA A 503 19.87 29.18 2.13
CA ALA A 503 20.96 30.07 2.57
C ALA A 503 21.12 31.34 1.70
N GLY A 504 20.45 31.42 0.55
CA GLY A 504 20.62 32.49 -0.44
C GLY A 504 21.98 32.49 -1.14
N GLU A 505 22.67 31.34 -1.16
CA GLU A 505 23.94 31.15 -1.86
C GLU A 505 23.73 30.95 -3.37
N ALA A 506 24.80 31.13 -4.15
CA ALA A 506 24.73 31.04 -5.61
C ALA A 506 25.16 29.64 -6.09
N LEU A 507 24.24 28.94 -6.76
CA LEU A 507 24.49 27.63 -7.35
C LEU A 507 25.57 27.67 -8.46
N THR A 508 26.26 26.56 -8.64
CA THR A 508 27.26 26.34 -9.69
C THR A 508 26.64 26.06 -11.06
N GLU A 509 27.46 26.13 -12.12
CA GLU A 509 27.04 25.74 -13.47
C GLU A 509 26.56 24.28 -13.54
N SER A 510 27.13 23.39 -12.71
CA SER A 510 26.72 21.99 -12.59
C SER A 510 25.33 21.82 -11.98
N GLU A 511 25.00 22.58 -10.93
CA GLU A 511 23.70 22.48 -10.26
C GLU A 511 22.57 23.05 -11.12
N TYR A 512 22.79 24.19 -11.79
CA TYR A 512 21.82 24.69 -12.78
C TYR A 512 21.64 23.74 -13.98
N ARG A 513 22.67 22.94 -14.34
CA ARG A 513 22.51 21.88 -15.34
C ARG A 513 21.66 20.72 -14.84
N ILE A 514 21.79 20.32 -13.57
CA ILE A 514 20.91 19.30 -12.96
C ILE A 514 19.45 19.76 -13.01
N ILE A 515 19.18 21.02 -12.62
CA ILE A 515 17.83 21.61 -12.70
C ILE A 515 17.32 21.69 -14.14
N ASN A 516 18.13 22.16 -15.09
CA ASN A 516 17.76 22.28 -16.51
C ASN A 516 17.57 20.92 -17.19
N ASP A 517 18.29 19.88 -16.75
CA ASP A 517 18.28 18.55 -17.34
C ASP A 517 17.43 17.55 -16.52
N ILE A 518 16.69 17.99 -15.49
CA ILE A 518 15.97 17.16 -14.51
C ILE A 518 15.08 16.09 -15.14
N GLY A 519 14.35 16.42 -16.22
CA GLY A 519 13.51 15.46 -16.94
C GLY A 519 14.30 14.25 -17.44
N ALA A 520 15.53 14.44 -17.93
CA ALA A 520 16.39 13.35 -18.39
C ALA A 520 17.02 12.55 -17.22
N TYR A 521 17.13 13.13 -16.02
CA TYR A 521 17.50 12.36 -14.82
C TYR A 521 16.33 11.50 -14.34
N ILE A 522 15.10 12.03 -14.34
CA ILE A 522 13.89 11.30 -13.96
C ILE A 522 13.59 10.20 -15.00
N GLU A 523 13.62 10.48 -16.31
CA GLU A 523 13.55 9.47 -17.38
C GLU A 523 14.60 8.35 -17.16
N GLY A 524 15.84 8.74 -16.83
CA GLY A 524 16.93 7.81 -16.50
C GLY A 524 16.67 6.94 -15.25
N ILE A 525 15.74 7.35 -14.38
CA ILE A 525 15.30 6.60 -13.19
C ILE A 525 14.04 5.77 -13.52
N THR A 526 12.99 6.38 -14.06
CA THR A 526 11.65 5.76 -14.23
C THR A 526 11.50 4.88 -15.48
N THR A 527 12.27 5.11 -16.55
CA THR A 527 12.05 4.42 -17.84
C THR A 527 12.93 3.18 -17.98
N PHE A 528 12.33 2.00 -18.13
CA PHE A 528 13.02 0.70 -18.11
C PHE A 528 13.39 0.16 -19.50
N SER A 529 14.25 -0.86 -19.54
CA SER A 529 14.62 -1.55 -20.77
C SER A 529 13.45 -2.35 -21.35
N LEU A 530 13.38 -2.44 -22.69
CA LEU A 530 12.27 -3.12 -23.39
C LEU A 530 12.02 -4.57 -22.94
N GLU A 531 13.05 -5.29 -22.49
CA GLU A 531 12.90 -6.66 -21.97
C GLU A 531 12.22 -6.68 -20.59
N SER A 532 12.61 -5.77 -19.70
CA SER A 532 11.94 -5.52 -18.42
C SER A 532 10.50 -5.04 -18.66
N SER A 533 10.31 -4.02 -19.50
CA SER A 533 9.00 -3.45 -19.78
C SER A 533 8.04 -4.38 -20.52
N GLU A 534 8.50 -5.22 -21.46
CA GLU A 534 7.63 -6.23 -22.06
C GLU A 534 7.09 -7.22 -21.01
N LYS A 535 7.90 -7.57 -19.99
CA LYS A 535 7.58 -8.57 -18.95
C LYS A 535 6.79 -8.01 -17.76
N TYR A 536 7.22 -6.90 -17.18
CA TYR A 536 6.77 -6.42 -15.86
C TYR A 536 5.70 -5.33 -15.92
N GLU A 537 4.96 -5.15 -17.01
CA GLU A 537 4.10 -3.96 -17.17
C GLU A 537 2.78 -4.24 -18.02
N SER A 538 1.65 -3.49 -17.91
CA SER A 538 0.35 -3.59 -18.73
C SER A 538 -0.15 -2.46 -19.73
N GLU A 539 -0.82 -1.36 -19.33
CA GLU A 539 -1.04 -0.13 -20.17
C GLU A 539 -1.27 1.19 -19.38
N ALA A 540 -1.31 1.15 -18.03
CA ALA A 540 -1.59 2.32 -17.17
C ALA A 540 -0.39 3.05 -16.49
N ASP A 541 0.85 2.50 -16.42
CA ASP A 541 2.12 3.21 -16.04
C ASP A 541 2.42 4.40 -17.00
N SER A 542 1.79 4.47 -18.19
CA SER A 542 1.99 5.59 -19.13
C SER A 542 1.41 6.90 -18.61
N SER A 543 0.56 6.83 -17.59
CA SER A 543 0.03 7.97 -16.85
C SER A 543 0.65 8.07 -15.46
N VAL A 544 0.52 9.25 -14.85
CA VAL A 544 0.69 9.44 -13.40
C VAL A 544 -0.62 9.14 -12.65
N ALA A 545 -1.74 8.97 -13.37
CA ALA A 545 -3.05 8.79 -12.78
C ALA A 545 -3.29 7.36 -12.25
N LEU A 546 -3.62 7.25 -10.97
CA LEU A 546 -3.79 6.00 -10.23
C LEU A 546 -4.85 6.10 -9.12
N VAL A 547 -5.40 4.98 -8.68
CA VAL A 547 -6.47 4.90 -7.66
C VAL A 547 -6.31 3.70 -6.73
N ALA A 548 -6.54 3.89 -5.42
CA ALA A 548 -6.51 2.83 -4.43
C ALA A 548 -7.67 2.93 -3.44
N ASP A 549 -8.38 1.81 -3.21
CA ASP A 549 -9.33 1.72 -2.11
C ASP A 549 -8.59 1.53 -0.77
N VAL A 550 -8.89 2.41 0.19
CA VAL A 550 -8.16 2.49 1.47
C VAL A 550 -8.99 2.10 2.69
N HIS A 551 -10.33 2.16 2.57
CA HIS A 551 -11.30 1.76 3.60
C HIS A 551 -12.56 1.14 2.98
N THR A 552 -13.32 0.35 3.74
CA THR A 552 -14.55 -0.31 3.27
C THR A 552 -15.61 -0.27 4.37
N ASP A 553 -16.75 0.40 4.11
CA ASP A 553 -17.89 0.42 5.04
C ASP A 553 -19.00 -0.53 4.61
N VAL A 554 -19.20 -1.57 5.42
CA VAL A 554 -20.25 -2.58 5.23
C VAL A 554 -21.66 -2.11 5.64
N ASN A 555 -21.80 -0.91 6.23
CA ASN A 555 -23.10 -0.33 6.58
C ASN A 555 -23.76 0.37 5.38
N SER A 556 -22.98 1.15 4.62
CA SER A 556 -23.40 1.82 3.38
C SER A 556 -23.16 0.99 2.11
N MET A 557 -22.33 -0.06 2.18
CA MET A 557 -21.84 -0.83 1.02
C MET A 557 -21.00 0.03 0.05
N MET A 558 -20.18 0.92 0.60
CA MET A 558 -19.31 1.83 -0.13
C MET A 558 -17.86 1.71 0.36
N VAL A 559 -16.91 2.17 -0.45
CA VAL A 559 -15.46 2.17 -0.18
C VAL A 559 -14.91 3.59 -0.26
N LEU A 560 -13.79 3.85 0.41
CA LEU A 560 -13.04 5.11 0.26
C LEU A 560 -11.98 4.89 -0.82
N GLU A 561 -12.12 5.60 -1.93
CA GLU A 561 -11.12 5.65 -3.01
C GLU A 561 -10.26 6.91 -2.83
N GLU A 562 -8.95 6.73 -2.82
CA GLU A 562 -7.95 7.81 -2.89
C GLU A 562 -7.32 7.78 -4.28
N ALA A 563 -7.24 8.91 -4.98
CA ALA A 563 -6.73 8.94 -6.35
C ALA A 563 -5.83 10.13 -6.68
N VAL A 564 -4.86 9.89 -7.57
CA VAL A 564 -4.04 10.89 -8.25
C VAL A 564 -4.47 10.93 -9.71
N GLY A 565 -4.62 12.11 -10.31
CA GLY A 565 -4.97 12.28 -11.72
C GLY A 565 -3.80 12.78 -12.57
N TYR A 566 -4.10 13.41 -13.71
CA TYR A 566 -3.07 14.05 -14.53
C TYR A 566 -2.31 15.15 -13.75
N PRO A 567 -1.00 15.35 -14.01
CA PRO A 567 -0.22 16.38 -13.32
C PRO A 567 -0.77 17.79 -13.47
N TYR A 568 -0.81 18.52 -12.36
CA TYR A 568 -1.17 19.92 -12.33
C TYR A 568 0.09 20.81 -12.46
N SER A 569 -0.10 22.05 -12.91
CA SER A 569 0.99 23.00 -13.15
C SER A 569 1.16 23.93 -11.96
N ILE A 570 2.24 23.80 -11.18
CA ILE A 570 2.61 24.83 -10.20
C ILE A 570 3.44 25.93 -10.88
N PHE A 571 3.15 27.19 -10.54
CA PHE A 571 3.91 28.36 -10.96
C PHE A 571 4.41 29.11 -9.72
N VAL A 572 5.73 29.22 -9.53
CA VAL A 572 6.36 29.77 -8.33
C VAL A 572 7.22 31.00 -8.64
N VAL A 573 7.07 32.07 -7.85
CA VAL A 573 7.83 33.32 -7.96
C VAL A 573 9.14 33.20 -7.18
N VAL A 574 10.16 32.65 -7.83
CA VAL A 574 11.48 32.38 -7.24
C VAL A 574 12.46 33.55 -7.42
N GLN A 575 13.38 33.75 -6.46
CA GLN A 575 14.41 34.79 -6.53
C GLN A 575 15.81 34.19 -6.68
N VAL A 576 16.38 34.25 -7.88
CA VAL A 576 17.67 33.66 -8.22
C VAL A 576 18.70 34.75 -8.55
N GLU A 577 19.82 34.77 -7.83
CA GLU A 577 20.86 35.84 -7.89
C GLU A 577 20.28 37.28 -7.85
N GLY A 578 19.27 37.49 -7.01
CA GLY A 578 18.63 38.80 -6.85
C GLY A 578 17.73 39.23 -8.00
N ARG A 579 17.47 38.36 -8.99
CA ARG A 579 16.42 38.54 -10.01
C ARG A 579 15.20 37.70 -9.66
N VAL A 580 14.02 38.21 -9.96
CA VAL A 580 12.77 37.45 -9.83
C VAL A 580 12.48 36.74 -11.14
N TYR A 581 12.15 35.46 -11.05
CA TYR A 581 11.67 34.61 -12.13
C TYR A 581 10.27 34.09 -11.78
N ILE A 582 9.54 33.60 -12.77
CA ILE A 582 8.46 32.64 -12.54
C ILE A 582 9.00 31.31 -13.04
N ALA A 583 9.06 30.33 -12.16
CA ALA A 583 9.43 28.96 -12.48
C ALA A 583 8.20 28.06 -12.47
N GLN A 584 8.24 26.95 -13.21
CA GLN A 584 7.11 26.05 -13.42
C GLN A 584 7.54 24.60 -13.19
N GLY A 585 6.64 23.78 -12.65
CA GLY A 585 6.86 22.34 -12.46
C GLY A 585 5.54 21.55 -12.44
N PRO A 586 5.61 20.22 -12.58
CA PRO A 586 4.48 19.34 -12.36
C PRO A 586 4.31 19.04 -10.86
N VAL A 587 3.08 19.08 -10.38
CA VAL A 587 2.67 18.60 -9.03
C VAL A 587 1.57 17.56 -9.19
N PHE A 588 1.30 16.79 -8.14
CA PHE A 588 0.15 15.89 -8.12
C PHE A 588 -1.18 16.64 -8.31
N SER A 589 -2.19 15.92 -8.78
CA SER A 589 -3.58 16.18 -8.43
C SER A 589 -4.03 15.12 -7.43
N TYR A 590 -5.03 15.43 -6.61
CA TYR A 590 -5.47 14.57 -5.51
C TYR A 590 -6.99 14.64 -5.33
N PHE A 591 -7.62 13.46 -5.18
CA PHE A 591 -9.06 13.25 -5.08
C PHE A 591 -9.36 12.25 -3.95
N GLU A 592 -10.35 12.58 -3.11
CA GLU A 592 -10.84 11.77 -1.97
C GLU A 592 -12.35 11.56 -2.15
N PHE A 593 -12.81 10.33 -2.36
CA PHE A 593 -14.23 10.09 -2.67
C PHE A 593 -14.75 8.71 -2.28
N LYS A 594 -16.08 8.56 -2.24
CA LYS A 594 -16.76 7.29 -1.93
C LYS A 594 -17.30 6.63 -3.19
N HIS A 595 -16.96 5.35 -3.39
CA HIS A 595 -17.40 4.55 -4.55
C HIS A 595 -18.13 3.26 -4.11
N PRO A 596 -18.98 2.61 -4.94
CA PRO A 596 -19.67 1.38 -4.54
C PRO A 596 -18.73 0.17 -4.33
N LEU A 597 -19.01 -0.62 -3.29
CA LEU A 597 -18.24 -1.82 -2.93
C LEU A 597 -18.24 -2.90 -4.02
N ASP A 598 -19.32 -2.97 -4.82
CA ASP A 598 -19.47 -3.88 -5.95
C ASP A 598 -18.89 -3.35 -7.28
N ASP A 599 -18.29 -2.14 -7.28
CA ASP A 599 -17.66 -1.54 -8.47
C ASP A 599 -16.29 -0.89 -8.20
N ARG A 600 -15.55 -1.35 -7.17
CA ARG A 600 -14.16 -0.93 -6.84
C ARG A 600 -13.33 -0.57 -8.07
N LEU A 601 -12.62 0.56 -7.99
CA LEU A 601 -11.90 1.07 -9.15
C LEU A 601 -10.60 0.29 -9.45
N THR A 602 -10.16 0.42 -10.70
CA THR A 602 -8.84 0.01 -11.19
C THR A 602 -8.26 1.20 -11.95
N ASP A 603 -6.95 1.23 -12.15
CA ASP A 603 -6.32 2.40 -12.78
C ASP A 603 -6.84 2.64 -14.19
N GLU A 604 -7.19 1.58 -14.93
CA GLU A 604 -7.79 1.73 -16.26
C GLU A 604 -9.20 2.34 -16.23
N LYS A 605 -10.03 2.02 -15.22
CA LYS A 605 -11.34 2.68 -15.02
C LYS A 605 -11.18 4.15 -14.64
N TRP A 606 -10.19 4.45 -13.78
CA TRP A 606 -9.93 5.81 -13.31
C TRP A 606 -9.39 6.70 -14.42
N GLN A 607 -8.51 6.16 -15.26
CA GLN A 607 -8.05 6.81 -16.48
C GLN A 607 -9.20 7.00 -17.50
N GLU A 608 -10.12 6.04 -17.65
CA GLU A 608 -11.34 6.21 -18.48
C GLU A 608 -12.24 7.36 -17.97
N LEU A 609 -12.44 7.51 -16.64
CA LEU A 609 -13.18 8.63 -16.04
C LEU A 609 -12.51 9.99 -16.32
N LEU A 610 -11.17 10.06 -16.23
CA LEU A 610 -10.37 11.25 -16.53
C LEU A 610 -10.30 11.58 -18.04
N GLU A 611 -10.48 10.60 -18.94
CA GLU A 611 -10.60 10.85 -20.39
C GLU A 611 -11.98 11.41 -20.77
N ASP A 612 -13.07 10.88 -20.20
CA ASP A 612 -14.44 11.32 -20.51
C ASP A 612 -14.85 12.62 -19.79
N GLY A 613 -14.12 13.03 -18.74
CA GLY A 613 -14.41 14.23 -17.96
C GLY A 613 -15.49 14.01 -16.90
N GLU A 614 -15.52 12.81 -16.31
CA GLU A 614 -16.45 12.41 -15.24
C GLU A 614 -15.73 12.22 -13.89
N GLU A 615 -14.56 12.85 -13.69
CA GLU A 615 -13.82 12.82 -12.43
C GLU A 615 -14.56 13.52 -11.26
N PRO A 616 -14.39 13.06 -10.00
CA PRO A 616 -14.98 13.71 -8.81
C PRO A 616 -14.51 15.17 -8.59
N GLU A 617 -15.31 15.94 -7.84
CA GLU A 617 -14.88 17.27 -7.40
C GLU A 617 -13.64 17.17 -6.50
N LEU A 618 -12.68 18.08 -6.70
CA LEU A 618 -11.50 18.21 -5.84
C LEU A 618 -11.92 18.56 -4.39
N PRO A 619 -11.12 18.17 -3.36
CA PRO A 619 -11.37 18.56 -1.98
C PRO A 619 -11.51 20.08 -1.84
N GLN A 620 -12.60 20.54 -1.22
CA GLN A 620 -13.01 21.96 -1.25
C GLN A 620 -11.96 22.91 -0.66
N TRP A 621 -11.18 22.45 0.33
CA TRP A 621 -10.06 23.19 0.92
C TRP A 621 -8.91 23.47 -0.08
N ALA A 622 -8.70 22.61 -1.09
CA ALA A 622 -7.64 22.78 -2.09
C ALA A 622 -7.93 23.92 -3.10
N LEU A 623 -9.20 24.31 -3.24
CA LEU A 623 -9.65 25.41 -4.10
C LEU A 623 -9.13 26.79 -3.63
N GLY A 624 -8.47 26.87 -2.46
CA GLY A 624 -7.77 28.07 -1.99
C GLY A 624 -6.48 28.40 -2.77
N PHE A 625 -5.84 27.41 -3.40
CA PHE A 625 -4.56 27.56 -4.11
C PHE A 625 -4.54 27.01 -5.55
N ILE A 626 -5.53 26.20 -5.92
CA ILE A 626 -5.78 25.74 -7.30
C ILE A 626 -6.71 26.75 -8.03
N ILE A 627 -6.40 27.11 -9.28
CA ILE A 627 -7.20 28.06 -10.08
C ILE A 627 -7.49 27.52 -11.49
N GLU A 628 -8.78 27.55 -11.85
CA GLU A 628 -9.37 27.34 -13.20
C GLU A 628 -9.17 28.53 -14.16
#